data_AF-A0A1R0Y857-F1
#
_entry.id   AF-A0A1R0Y857-F1
#
_cell.length_a   1.000
_cell.length_b   1.000
_cell.length_c   1.000
_cell.angle_alpha   90.00
_cell.angle_beta   90.00
_cell.angle_gamma   90.00
#
_symmetry.space_group_name_H-M   'P 1'
#
loop_
_entity.id
_entity.type
_entity.pdbx_description
1 polymer ?
#
loop_
_entity_poly.entity_id
_entity_poly.type
_entity_poly.pdbx_seq_one_letter_code
_entity_poly.pdbx_strand_id
1 'polypeptide(L)'
;MLTLEQVRDKSTARLVGLHPVLAAGAKALIQQSYAKGVPIVITQGLRSIAEQNALYAQGRSKPGPIVTNAKGGTSYHNYGLAFDFALLLPDGNSISWDMNRDDDKDKIADWQEVVQVGKQLGLEWGGDWTSFKDYSHLQMTFGLTTSQLRAGKRPTTDQVNEALKRIIGEDDQVNKDVKVTITLNGTKLTDGVLDTGVTYVPVRALAEALGAKVTYDAASKTVNVVKE
;
A
#
# COMPACT_ATOMS: atom_id res chain seq x y z
N MET A 1 -20.29 11.29 -10.91
CA MET A 1 -19.47 10.39 -10.06
C MET A 1 -18.02 10.57 -10.43
N LEU A 2 -17.13 10.51 -9.45
CA LEU A 2 -15.68 10.53 -9.70
C LEU A 2 -15.27 9.28 -10.48
N THR A 3 -14.31 9.39 -11.39
CA THR A 3 -13.67 8.22 -12.00
C THR A 3 -12.70 7.56 -11.02
N LEU A 4 -12.39 6.28 -11.20
CA LEU A 4 -11.39 5.60 -10.39
C LEU A 4 -10.02 6.30 -10.44
N GLU A 5 -9.66 6.87 -11.60
CA GLU A 5 -8.43 7.66 -11.76
C GLU A 5 -8.45 8.91 -10.87
N GLN A 6 -9.53 9.68 -10.89
CA GLN A 6 -9.69 10.85 -10.03
C GLN A 6 -9.60 10.50 -8.53
N VAL A 7 -10.14 9.35 -8.12
CA VAL A 7 -10.06 8.86 -6.74
C VAL A 7 -8.62 8.46 -6.38
N ARG A 8 -7.92 7.74 -7.26
CA ARG A 8 -6.53 7.32 -7.06
C ARG A 8 -5.60 8.53 -6.92
N ASP A 9 -5.79 9.55 -7.74
CA ASP A 9 -4.95 10.75 -7.75
C ASP A 9 -4.95 11.49 -6.41
N LYS A 10 -6.07 11.45 -5.67
CA LYS A 10 -6.18 12.04 -4.33
C LYS A 10 -5.20 11.42 -3.33
N SER A 11 -4.76 10.18 -3.57
CA SER A 11 -3.88 9.43 -2.65
C SER A 11 -2.41 9.41 -3.09
N THR A 12 -2.08 9.77 -4.33
CA THR A 12 -0.75 9.57 -4.94
C THR A 12 0.40 10.09 -4.08
N ALA A 13 0.28 11.32 -3.55
CA ALA A 13 1.33 11.92 -2.71
C ALA A 13 1.55 11.15 -1.40
N ARG A 14 0.51 10.52 -0.85
CA ARG A 14 0.59 9.76 0.42
C ARG A 14 1.14 8.35 0.24
N LEU A 15 1.20 7.85 -0.99
CA LEU A 15 1.80 6.54 -1.28
C LEU A 15 3.33 6.60 -1.41
N VAL A 16 3.89 7.80 -1.55
CA VAL A 16 5.35 7.99 -1.68
C VAL A 16 6.05 7.55 -0.39
N GLY A 17 7.06 6.70 -0.54
CA GLY A 17 7.88 6.21 0.58
C GLY A 17 7.25 5.06 1.38
N LEU A 18 6.03 4.62 1.05
CA LEU A 18 5.53 3.34 1.57
C LEU A 18 6.36 2.18 1.04
N HIS A 19 6.40 1.09 1.81
CA HIS A 19 6.95 -0.17 1.33
C HIS A 19 6.19 -0.60 0.05
N PRO A 20 6.87 -1.09 -1.01
CA PRO A 20 6.22 -1.33 -2.30
C PRO A 20 4.96 -2.21 -2.23
N VAL A 21 5.00 -3.26 -1.42
CA VAL A 21 3.84 -4.14 -1.19
C VAL A 21 2.70 -3.43 -0.50
N LEU A 22 2.98 -2.57 0.47
CA LEU A 22 1.92 -1.79 1.13
C LEU A 22 1.33 -0.75 0.18
N ALA A 23 2.14 -0.12 -0.66
CA ALA A 23 1.66 0.79 -1.70
C ALA A 23 0.75 0.06 -2.70
N ALA A 24 1.08 -1.17 -3.08
CA ALA A 24 0.21 -2.03 -3.90
C ALA A 24 -1.10 -2.36 -3.16
N GLY A 25 -1.01 -2.74 -1.88
CA GLY A 25 -2.19 -2.99 -1.04
C GLY A 25 -3.11 -1.77 -0.91
N ALA A 26 -2.56 -0.57 -0.72
CA ALA A 26 -3.34 0.66 -0.69
C ALA A 26 -4.04 0.96 -2.02
N LYS A 27 -3.37 0.73 -3.16
CA LYS A 27 -3.97 0.89 -4.49
C LYS A 27 -5.08 -0.13 -4.74
N ALA A 28 -4.87 -1.38 -4.33
CA ALA A 28 -5.88 -2.44 -4.42
C ALA A 28 -7.09 -2.11 -3.54
N LEU A 29 -6.86 -1.62 -2.32
CA LEU A 29 -7.91 -1.16 -1.42
C LEU A 29 -8.76 -0.06 -2.07
N ILE A 30 -8.12 1.00 -2.59
CA ILE A 30 -8.83 2.08 -3.30
C ILE A 30 -9.67 1.53 -4.46
N GLN A 31 -9.10 0.64 -5.27
CA GLN A 31 -9.79 0.06 -6.43
C GLN A 31 -10.98 -0.82 -6.02
N GLN A 32 -10.81 -1.70 -5.04
CA GLN A 32 -11.84 -2.63 -4.62
C GLN A 32 -12.96 -1.93 -3.84
N SER A 33 -12.63 -0.96 -2.98
CA SER A 33 -13.64 -0.11 -2.32
C SER A 33 -14.42 0.73 -3.34
N TYR A 34 -13.74 1.32 -4.34
CA TYR A 34 -14.41 2.05 -5.41
C TYR A 34 -15.36 1.16 -6.22
N ALA A 35 -14.97 -0.09 -6.53
CA ALA A 35 -15.81 -1.05 -7.24
C ALA A 35 -17.08 -1.44 -6.47
N LYS A 36 -17.08 -1.27 -5.14
CA LYS A 36 -18.23 -1.45 -4.26
C LYS A 36 -19.10 -0.19 -4.14
N GLY A 37 -18.69 0.93 -4.71
CA GLY A 37 -19.41 2.20 -4.57
C GLY A 37 -18.95 3.03 -3.37
N VAL A 38 -17.84 2.66 -2.73
CA VAL A 38 -17.26 3.33 -1.55
C VAL A 38 -15.90 3.95 -1.88
N PRO A 39 -15.83 5.16 -2.47
CA PRO A 39 -14.58 5.86 -2.70
C PRO A 39 -13.86 6.17 -1.38
N ILE A 40 -12.55 5.95 -1.34
CA ILE A 40 -11.69 6.32 -0.21
C ILE A 40 -10.50 7.15 -0.66
N VAL A 41 -9.85 7.79 0.32
CA VAL A 41 -8.57 8.46 0.13
C VAL A 41 -7.59 8.09 1.24
N ILE A 42 -6.32 7.95 0.89
CA ILE A 42 -5.23 7.79 1.86
C ILE A 42 -4.85 9.16 2.40
N THR A 43 -4.98 9.36 3.71
CA THR A 43 -4.77 10.64 4.39
C THR A 43 -3.38 10.77 5.00
N GLN A 44 -2.76 9.65 5.39
CA GLN A 44 -1.40 9.56 5.91
C GLN A 44 -0.70 8.33 5.34
N GLY A 45 0.61 8.46 5.08
CA GLY A 45 1.47 7.37 4.62
C GLY A 45 2.74 7.29 5.45
N LEU A 46 3.90 7.31 4.78
CA LEU A 46 5.20 7.40 5.46
C LEU A 46 5.26 8.69 6.29
N ARG A 47 5.75 8.56 7.54
CA ARG A 47 5.98 9.68 8.46
C ARG A 47 7.39 9.58 9.01
N SER A 48 8.19 10.63 8.87
CA SER A 48 9.53 10.68 9.46
C SER A 48 9.49 10.60 10.99
N ILE A 49 10.64 10.27 11.60
CA ILE A 49 10.82 10.26 13.06
C ILE A 49 10.53 11.64 13.67
N ALA A 50 10.96 12.70 13.00
CA ALA A 50 10.75 14.08 13.45
C ALA A 50 9.27 14.46 13.44
N GLU A 51 8.55 14.14 12.36
CA GLU A 51 7.10 14.37 12.26
C GLU A 51 6.33 13.57 13.32
N GLN A 52 6.70 12.31 13.55
CA GLN A 52 6.06 11.49 14.60
C GLN A 52 6.31 12.06 16.01
N ASN A 53 7.53 12.54 16.29
CA ASN A 53 7.82 13.22 17.56
C ASN A 53 7.02 14.52 17.71
N ALA A 54 6.79 15.25 16.62
CA ALA A 54 5.96 16.45 16.65
C ALA A 54 4.49 16.11 16.98
N LEU A 55 3.93 15.03 16.39
CA LEU A 55 2.59 14.55 16.75
C LEU A 55 2.52 14.05 18.19
N TYR A 56 3.54 13.33 18.65
CA TYR A 56 3.61 12.86 20.04
C TYR A 56 3.62 14.03 21.05
N ALA A 57 4.25 15.15 20.70
CA ALA A 57 4.28 16.35 21.55
C ALA A 57 2.90 17.01 21.73
N GLN A 58 1.97 16.82 20.79
CA GLN A 58 0.63 17.42 20.85
C GLN A 58 -0.18 16.87 22.04
N GLY A 59 -0.78 17.77 22.81
CA GLY A 59 -1.48 17.44 24.06
C GLY A 59 -0.57 17.02 25.21
N ARG A 60 0.76 17.15 25.04
CA ARG A 60 1.78 16.87 26.06
C ARG A 60 2.64 18.10 26.31
N SER A 61 3.58 18.37 25.42
CA SER A 61 4.47 19.54 25.49
C SER A 61 4.08 20.66 24.50
N LYS A 62 3.07 20.42 23.66
CA LYS A 62 2.43 21.42 22.79
C LYS A 62 0.90 21.38 22.97
N PRO A 63 0.19 22.51 22.79
CA PRO A 63 -1.27 22.55 22.81
C PRO A 63 -1.90 21.62 21.75
N GLY A 64 -3.16 21.24 21.97
CA GLY A 64 -3.97 20.40 21.07
C GLY A 64 -4.31 19.04 21.67
N PRO A 65 -5.19 18.25 21.02
CA PRO A 65 -5.55 16.91 21.49
C PRO A 65 -4.39 15.92 21.33
N ILE A 66 -4.34 14.90 22.18
CA ILE A 66 -3.44 13.75 21.97
C ILE A 66 -3.94 12.96 20.76
N VAL A 67 -3.13 12.93 19.69
CA VAL A 67 -3.45 12.21 18.44
C VAL A 67 -2.65 10.93 18.25
N THR A 68 -1.67 10.67 19.13
CA THR A 68 -0.87 9.44 19.08
C THR A 68 -0.23 9.15 20.44
N ASN A 69 -0.03 7.86 20.73
CA ASN A 69 0.81 7.38 21.83
C ASN A 69 2.22 6.97 21.38
N ALA A 70 2.47 6.90 20.07
CA ALA A 70 3.75 6.46 19.54
C ALA A 70 4.76 7.61 19.47
N LYS A 71 5.94 7.40 20.03
CA LYS A 71 7.11 8.25 19.80
C LYS A 71 7.71 7.97 18.42
N GLY A 72 8.60 8.84 17.96
CA GLY A 72 9.38 8.60 16.75
C GLY A 72 10.10 7.25 16.80
N GLY A 73 9.88 6.44 15.77
CA GLY A 73 10.46 5.10 15.63
C GLY A 73 9.64 4.00 16.30
N THR A 74 8.54 4.34 16.96
CA THR A 74 7.61 3.38 17.56
C THR A 74 6.26 3.32 16.83
N SER A 75 6.16 3.89 15.63
CA SER A 75 5.01 3.78 14.73
C SER A 75 5.40 3.07 13.43
N TYR A 76 4.51 2.24 12.87
CA TYR A 76 4.73 1.60 11.57
C TYR A 76 4.74 2.61 10.40
N HIS A 77 4.13 3.78 10.57
CA HIS A 77 4.30 4.90 9.63
C HIS A 77 5.76 5.32 9.47
N ASN A 78 6.61 5.11 10.48
CA ASN A 78 8.04 5.46 10.40
C ASN A 78 8.86 4.54 9.49
N TYR A 79 8.26 3.45 9.03
CA TYR A 79 8.90 2.43 8.21
C TYR A 79 8.17 2.23 6.87
N GLY A 80 7.19 3.07 6.55
CA GLY A 80 6.35 2.90 5.37
C GLY A 80 5.50 1.63 5.42
N LEU A 81 5.18 1.15 6.63
CA LEU A 81 4.45 -0.09 6.89
C LEU A 81 3.03 0.13 7.39
N ALA A 82 2.56 1.38 7.42
CA ALA A 82 1.18 1.75 7.71
C ALA A 82 0.71 2.95 6.88
N PHE A 83 -0.60 3.06 6.72
CA PHE A 83 -1.27 4.22 6.16
C PHE A 83 -2.63 4.43 6.83
N ASP A 84 -3.12 5.66 6.78
CA ASP A 84 -4.46 6.01 7.27
C ASP A 84 -5.38 6.31 6.08
N PHE A 85 -6.65 5.92 6.19
CA PHE A 85 -7.67 6.22 5.17
C PHE A 85 -8.84 7.03 5.74
N ALA A 86 -9.62 7.62 4.84
CA ALA A 86 -10.93 8.20 5.12
C ALA A 86 -11.87 7.95 3.94
N LEU A 87 -13.18 8.05 4.17
CA LEU A 87 -14.19 7.99 3.11
C LEU A 87 -14.11 9.29 2.29
N LEU A 88 -14.08 9.17 0.96
CA LEU A 88 -14.09 10.31 0.05
C LEU A 88 -15.53 10.61 -0.35
N LEU A 89 -16.01 11.82 -0.03
CA LEU A 89 -17.40 12.18 -0.27
C LEU A 89 -17.68 12.46 -1.76
N PRO A 90 -18.96 12.42 -2.19
CA PRO A 90 -19.33 12.54 -3.61
C PRO A 90 -18.89 13.84 -4.31
N ASP A 91 -18.59 14.90 -3.55
CA ASP A 91 -18.06 16.16 -4.08
C ASP A 91 -16.58 16.05 -4.53
N GLY A 92 -15.91 14.94 -4.19
CA GLY A 92 -14.52 14.64 -4.52
C GLY A 92 -13.48 15.46 -3.78
N ASN A 93 -13.86 16.27 -2.80
CA ASN A 93 -12.94 17.12 -2.04
C ASN A 93 -13.09 16.97 -0.54
N SER A 94 -14.30 16.72 -0.06
CA SER A 94 -14.59 16.50 1.34
C SER A 94 -14.34 15.03 1.70
N ILE A 95 -13.94 14.80 2.94
CA ILE A 95 -13.72 13.46 3.48
C ILE A 95 -14.51 13.29 4.77
N SER A 96 -14.86 12.04 5.08
CA SER A 96 -15.59 11.68 6.29
C SER A 96 -14.84 10.63 7.11
N TRP A 97 -14.92 10.79 8.42
CA TRP A 97 -14.46 9.83 9.44
C TRP A 97 -15.63 9.15 10.15
N ASP A 98 -16.87 9.40 9.70
CA ASP A 98 -18.06 8.78 10.26
C ASP A 98 -18.13 7.30 9.85
N MET A 99 -17.88 6.44 10.83
CA MET A 99 -17.88 4.99 10.68
C MET A 99 -19.27 4.37 10.49
N ASN A 100 -20.34 5.15 10.66
CA ASN A 100 -21.72 4.68 10.49
C ASN A 100 -22.33 5.13 9.15
N ARG A 101 -21.58 5.81 8.29
CA ARG A 101 -22.04 6.14 6.93
C ARG A 101 -22.26 4.88 6.12
N ASP A 102 -23.28 4.96 5.29
CA ASP A 102 -23.78 3.93 4.37
C ASP A 102 -24.33 4.71 3.17
N ASP A 103 -23.41 5.30 2.38
CA ASP A 103 -23.78 6.17 1.26
C ASP A 103 -24.29 5.35 0.07
N ASP A 104 -23.89 4.08 -0.04
CA ASP A 104 -24.35 3.15 -1.07
C ASP A 104 -25.69 2.46 -0.73
N LYS A 105 -26.12 2.53 0.55
CA LYS A 105 -27.40 2.07 1.10
C LYS A 105 -27.57 0.56 1.08
N ASP A 106 -26.48 -0.18 1.17
CA ASP A 106 -26.49 -1.64 1.22
C ASP A 106 -26.77 -2.20 2.64
N LYS A 107 -26.90 -1.30 3.63
CA LYS A 107 -27.10 -1.58 5.07
C LYS A 107 -25.86 -2.10 5.80
N ILE A 108 -24.70 -1.99 5.17
CA ILE A 108 -23.39 -2.20 5.76
C ILE A 108 -22.73 -0.81 5.78
N ALA A 109 -22.09 -0.47 6.90
CA ALA A 109 -21.39 0.81 6.92
C ALA A 109 -20.21 0.78 5.94
N ASP A 110 -20.09 1.81 5.11
CA ASP A 110 -19.01 2.02 4.13
C ASP A 110 -17.63 1.76 4.75
N TRP A 111 -17.43 2.23 5.99
CA TRP A 111 -16.18 2.02 6.72
C TRP A 111 -15.87 0.55 6.97
N GLN A 112 -16.90 -0.24 7.29
CA GLN A 112 -16.75 -1.68 7.52
C GLN A 112 -16.46 -2.42 6.23
N GLU A 113 -17.04 -2.02 5.10
CA GLU A 113 -16.70 -2.59 3.81
C GLU A 113 -15.23 -2.35 3.45
N VAL A 114 -14.73 -1.14 3.63
CA VAL A 114 -13.31 -0.81 3.42
C VAL A 114 -12.42 -1.67 4.31
N VAL A 115 -12.78 -1.83 5.58
CA VAL A 115 -12.04 -2.69 6.53
C VAL A 115 -12.06 -4.15 6.09
N GLN A 116 -13.19 -4.66 5.63
CA GLN A 116 -13.31 -6.04 5.12
C GLN A 116 -12.40 -6.26 3.91
N VAL A 117 -12.41 -5.34 2.94
CA VAL A 117 -11.49 -5.37 1.79
C VAL A 117 -10.04 -5.32 2.28
N GLY A 118 -9.73 -4.43 3.22
CA GLY A 118 -8.37 -4.31 3.77
C GLY A 118 -7.89 -5.61 4.40
N LYS A 119 -8.73 -6.27 5.20
CA LYS A 119 -8.43 -7.57 5.82
C LYS A 119 -8.24 -8.67 4.78
N GLN A 120 -9.05 -8.70 3.72
CA GLN A 120 -8.87 -9.64 2.60
C GLN A 120 -7.52 -9.46 1.90
N LEU A 121 -7.06 -8.22 1.77
CA LEU A 121 -5.73 -7.88 1.24
C LEU A 121 -4.58 -8.17 2.23
N GLY A 122 -4.87 -8.69 3.42
CA GLY A 122 -3.88 -9.00 4.45
C GLY A 122 -3.43 -7.80 5.29
N LEU A 123 -4.21 -6.71 5.31
CA LEU A 123 -3.96 -5.57 6.20
C LEU A 123 -4.51 -5.83 7.60
N GLU A 124 -3.73 -5.46 8.60
CA GLU A 124 -4.18 -5.35 9.99
C GLU A 124 -4.89 -4.01 10.18
N TRP A 125 -6.01 -4.00 10.88
CA TRP A 125 -6.80 -2.79 11.14
C TRP A 125 -6.66 -2.30 12.58
N GLY A 126 -6.42 -1.00 12.77
CA GLY A 126 -6.27 -0.39 14.09
C GLY A 126 -7.55 -0.38 14.94
N GLY A 127 -8.72 -0.54 14.32
CA GLY A 127 -9.99 -0.71 15.04
C GLY A 127 -10.12 -2.05 15.79
N ASP A 128 -9.32 -3.06 15.43
CA ASP A 128 -9.26 -4.35 16.12
C ASP A 128 -8.38 -4.32 17.37
N TRP A 129 -7.62 -3.24 17.62
CA TRP A 129 -6.76 -3.14 18.79
C TRP A 129 -7.56 -3.16 20.10
N THR A 130 -7.00 -3.76 21.14
CA THR A 130 -7.66 -3.89 22.45
C THR A 130 -7.69 -2.58 23.25
N SER A 131 -6.79 -1.64 22.94
CA SER A 131 -6.75 -0.31 23.54
C SER A 131 -6.26 0.70 22.51
N PHE A 132 -6.67 1.97 22.66
CA PHE A 132 -6.33 3.06 21.73
C PHE A 132 -6.61 2.70 20.27
N LYS A 133 -7.85 2.26 20.00
CA LYS A 133 -8.32 1.94 18.65
C LYS A 133 -8.12 3.12 17.72
N ASP A 134 -7.44 2.85 16.61
CA ASP A 134 -7.23 3.81 15.52
C ASP A 134 -7.99 3.31 14.30
N TYR A 135 -9.18 3.86 14.09
CA TYR A 135 -10.11 3.33 13.09
C TYR A 135 -9.70 3.65 11.65
N SER A 136 -8.86 4.67 11.43
CA SER A 136 -8.32 5.00 10.12
C SER A 136 -7.09 4.17 9.75
N HIS A 137 -6.42 3.57 10.73
CA HIS A 137 -5.11 2.96 10.56
C HIS A 137 -5.19 1.55 9.96
N LEU A 138 -4.40 1.33 8.91
CA LEU A 138 -4.15 0.02 8.30
C LEU A 138 -2.63 -0.22 8.20
N GLN A 139 -2.18 -1.44 8.46
CA GLN A 139 -0.75 -1.79 8.42
C GLN A 139 -0.46 -3.20 7.89
N MET A 140 0.77 -3.40 7.43
CA MET A 140 1.37 -4.72 7.22
C MET A 140 2.65 -4.82 8.03
N THR A 141 2.63 -5.57 9.12
CA THR A 141 3.78 -5.69 10.04
C THR A 141 4.80 -6.70 9.57
N PHE A 142 4.39 -7.67 8.74
CA PHE A 142 5.19 -8.85 8.39
C PHE A 142 5.67 -9.61 9.64
N GLY A 143 4.91 -9.57 10.74
CA GLY A 143 5.30 -10.16 12.03
C GLY A 143 6.47 -9.45 12.71
N LEU A 144 6.90 -8.29 12.22
CA LEU A 144 7.98 -7.50 12.81
C LEU A 144 7.42 -6.47 13.79
N THR A 145 8.04 -6.39 14.96
CA THR A 145 7.77 -5.32 15.93
C THR A 145 8.50 -4.03 15.55
N THR A 146 8.02 -2.88 16.00
CA THR A 146 8.72 -1.60 15.81
C THR A 146 10.12 -1.59 16.45
N SER A 147 10.36 -2.39 17.50
CA SER A 147 11.69 -2.53 18.07
C SER A 147 12.66 -3.27 17.14
N GLN A 148 12.20 -4.31 16.46
CA GLN A 148 12.98 -5.01 15.45
C GLN A 148 13.25 -4.12 14.23
N LEU A 149 12.26 -3.33 13.81
CA LEU A 149 12.41 -2.37 12.73
C LEU A 149 13.44 -1.26 13.07
N ARG A 150 13.43 -0.74 14.31
CA ARG A 150 14.48 0.18 14.82
C ARG A 150 15.87 -0.46 14.80
N ALA A 151 15.95 -1.75 15.11
CA ALA A 151 17.20 -2.52 15.07
C ALA A 151 17.64 -2.88 13.64
N GLY A 152 16.93 -2.42 12.60
CA GLY A 152 17.30 -2.63 11.21
C GLY A 152 16.72 -3.87 10.55
N LYS A 153 15.92 -4.70 11.26
CA LYS A 153 15.21 -5.81 10.60
C LYS A 153 14.21 -5.28 9.58
N ARG A 154 14.03 -6.01 8.49
CA ARG A 154 13.10 -5.68 7.40
C ARG A 154 12.33 -6.94 6.99
N PRO A 155 11.16 -6.81 6.34
CA PRO A 155 10.43 -7.95 5.80
C PRO A 155 11.33 -8.78 4.89
N THR A 156 11.26 -10.11 4.99
CA THR A 156 11.99 -11.00 4.09
C THR A 156 11.31 -11.07 2.73
N THR A 157 12.05 -11.49 1.70
CA THR A 157 11.51 -11.71 0.35
C THR A 157 10.29 -12.62 0.37
N ASP A 158 10.31 -13.71 1.14
CA ASP A 158 9.18 -14.63 1.24
C ASP A 158 7.95 -13.97 1.86
N GLN A 159 8.13 -13.20 2.93
CA GLN A 159 7.02 -12.46 3.57
C GLN A 159 6.41 -11.41 2.61
N VAL A 160 7.26 -10.74 1.84
CA VAL A 160 6.87 -9.79 0.79
C VAL A 160 6.08 -10.50 -0.31
N ASN A 161 6.56 -11.64 -0.80
CA ASN A 161 5.91 -12.43 -1.85
C ASN A 161 4.55 -12.97 -1.39
N GLU A 162 4.46 -13.48 -0.16
CA GLU A 162 3.21 -13.98 0.42
C GLU A 162 2.17 -12.87 0.59
N ALA A 163 2.58 -11.66 0.98
CA ALA A 163 1.68 -10.52 1.04
C ALA A 163 1.25 -10.07 -0.37
N LEU A 164 2.16 -10.05 -1.35
CA LEU A 164 1.83 -9.70 -2.73
C LEU A 164 0.80 -10.66 -3.33
N LYS A 165 0.94 -11.98 -3.15
CA LYS A 165 -0.04 -12.97 -3.62
C LYS A 165 -1.46 -12.67 -3.14
N ARG A 166 -1.63 -12.22 -1.89
CA ARG A 166 -2.96 -11.82 -1.37
C ARG A 166 -3.51 -10.56 -2.01
N ILE A 167 -2.63 -9.61 -2.36
CA ILE A 167 -3.02 -8.31 -2.94
C ILE A 167 -3.41 -8.45 -4.41
N ILE A 168 -2.68 -9.27 -5.17
CA ILE A 168 -2.84 -9.40 -6.63
C ILE A 168 -3.60 -10.66 -7.05
N GLY A 169 -3.88 -11.57 -6.12
CA GLY A 169 -4.44 -12.90 -6.39
C GLY A 169 -3.37 -13.97 -6.65
N GLU A 170 -3.71 -15.24 -6.42
CA GLU A 170 -2.95 -16.37 -6.94
C GLU A 170 -3.33 -16.54 -8.41
N ASP A 171 -2.43 -16.16 -9.32
CA ASP A 171 -2.37 -16.69 -10.69
C ASP A 171 -3.69 -16.64 -11.49
N ASP A 172 -4.26 -15.45 -11.68
CA ASP A 172 -5.15 -15.21 -12.83
C ASP A 172 -4.33 -14.51 -13.92
N GLN A 173 -3.92 -15.29 -14.91
CA GLN A 173 -3.38 -14.90 -16.23
C GLN A 173 -3.14 -13.39 -16.40
N VAL A 174 -1.88 -12.95 -16.24
CA VAL A 174 -1.46 -11.57 -16.58
C VAL A 174 -2.14 -11.18 -17.88
N ASN A 175 -2.94 -10.12 -17.86
CA ASN A 175 -3.61 -9.65 -19.07
C ASN A 175 -2.54 -9.23 -20.09
N LYS A 176 -2.38 -10.02 -21.16
CA LYS A 176 -1.36 -9.79 -22.20
C LYS A 176 -1.81 -8.85 -23.30
N ASP A 177 -3.03 -8.33 -23.23
CA ASP A 177 -3.65 -7.54 -24.29
C ASP A 177 -3.13 -6.10 -24.30
N VAL A 178 -2.81 -5.55 -23.13
CA VAL A 178 -2.26 -4.19 -23.02
C VAL A 178 -0.74 -4.25 -23.10
N LYS A 179 -0.20 -4.15 -24.32
CA LYS A 179 1.24 -4.06 -24.55
C LYS A 179 1.77 -2.67 -24.23
N VAL A 180 2.92 -2.61 -23.57
CA VAL A 180 3.65 -1.36 -23.29
C VAL A 180 5.08 -1.45 -23.80
N THR A 181 5.60 -0.34 -24.32
CA THR A 181 6.98 -0.28 -24.78
C THR A 181 7.90 0.12 -23.63
N ILE A 182 8.92 -0.71 -23.38
CA ILE A 182 9.95 -0.45 -22.38
C ILE A 182 11.15 0.17 -23.10
N THR A 183 11.61 1.32 -22.61
CA THR A 183 12.78 2.01 -23.13
C THR A 183 13.87 2.07 -22.05
N LEU A 184 15.12 1.97 -22.47
CA LEU A 184 16.30 2.22 -21.64
C LEU A 184 17.11 3.33 -22.31
N ASN A 185 17.36 4.41 -21.58
CA ASN A 185 18.06 5.60 -22.10
C ASN A 185 17.43 6.16 -23.39
N GLY A 186 16.10 6.21 -23.45
CA GLY A 186 15.36 6.72 -24.60
C GLY A 186 15.31 5.79 -25.81
N THR A 187 15.98 4.64 -25.76
CA THR A 187 15.97 3.63 -26.83
C THR A 187 15.04 2.48 -26.46
N LYS A 188 14.22 1.99 -27.40
CA LYS A 188 13.36 0.83 -27.17
C LYS A 188 14.22 -0.39 -26.80
N LEU A 189 13.90 -0.99 -25.65
CA LEU A 189 14.57 -2.18 -25.13
C LEU A 189 13.75 -3.46 -25.42
N THR A 190 12.49 -3.48 -25.00
CA THR A 190 11.58 -4.62 -25.18
C THR A 190 10.13 -4.15 -25.10
N ASP A 191 9.19 -5.00 -25.49
CA ASP A 191 7.80 -4.84 -25.09
C ASP A 191 7.56 -5.57 -23.74
N GLY A 192 6.65 -5.01 -22.95
CA GLY A 192 6.09 -5.59 -21.73
C GLY A 192 4.58 -5.57 -21.78
N VAL A 193 3.93 -5.91 -20.68
CA VAL A 193 2.47 -5.84 -20.55
C VAL A 193 2.09 -5.04 -19.32
N LEU A 194 1.03 -4.24 -19.41
CA LEU A 194 0.47 -3.49 -18.31
C LEU A 194 -0.80 -4.19 -17.85
N ASP A 195 -0.77 -4.76 -16.65
CA ASP A 195 -1.94 -5.40 -16.07
C ASP A 195 -2.18 -4.83 -14.69
N THR A 196 -3.43 -4.42 -14.43
CA THR A 196 -3.87 -3.79 -13.18
C THR A 196 -2.94 -2.67 -12.64
N GLY A 197 -2.28 -1.93 -13.54
CA GLY A 197 -1.35 -0.84 -13.17
C GLY A 197 0.06 -1.30 -12.80
N VAL A 198 0.36 -2.59 -12.95
CA VAL A 198 1.70 -3.18 -12.83
C VAL A 198 2.25 -3.45 -14.23
N THR A 199 3.46 -2.97 -14.50
CA THR A 199 4.16 -3.27 -15.75
C THR A 199 5.01 -4.52 -15.59
N TYR A 200 4.65 -5.58 -16.31
CA TYR A 200 5.42 -6.80 -16.41
C TYR A 200 6.39 -6.70 -17.58
N VAL A 201 7.68 -6.85 -17.27
CA VAL A 201 8.76 -6.74 -18.23
C VAL A 201 9.50 -8.07 -18.29
N PRO A 202 9.91 -8.55 -19.47
CA PRO A 202 10.84 -9.68 -19.59
C PRO A 202 12.11 -9.40 -18.78
N VAL A 203 12.23 -10.05 -17.61
CA VAL A 203 13.31 -9.81 -16.65
C VAL A 203 14.70 -9.96 -17.27
N ARG A 204 14.85 -10.92 -18.19
CA ARG A 204 16.09 -11.14 -18.96
C ARG A 204 16.49 -9.89 -19.75
N ALA A 205 15.56 -9.35 -20.54
CA ALA A 205 15.83 -8.19 -21.40
C ALA A 205 16.24 -6.97 -20.56
N LEU A 206 15.54 -6.72 -19.45
CA LEU A 206 15.84 -5.59 -18.58
C LEU A 206 17.17 -5.77 -17.83
N ALA A 207 17.39 -6.94 -17.23
CA ALA A 207 18.58 -7.19 -16.43
C ALA A 207 19.86 -7.25 -17.28
N GLU A 208 19.84 -7.93 -18.43
CA GLU A 208 21.00 -8.01 -19.33
C GLU A 208 21.37 -6.63 -19.88
N ALA A 209 20.38 -5.79 -20.21
CA ALA A 209 20.63 -4.41 -20.63
C ALA A 209 21.23 -3.52 -19.52
N LEU A 210 21.03 -3.88 -18.25
CA LEU A 210 21.62 -3.24 -17.08
C LEU A 210 22.96 -3.88 -16.66
N GLY A 211 23.50 -4.80 -17.47
CA GLY A 211 24.77 -5.48 -17.25
C GLY A 211 24.71 -6.65 -16.27
N ALA A 212 23.52 -7.17 -15.97
CA ALA A 212 23.37 -8.34 -15.10
C ALA A 212 23.18 -9.63 -15.92
N LYS A 213 23.73 -10.73 -15.41
CA LYS A 213 23.53 -12.07 -15.95
C LYS A 213 22.25 -12.69 -15.40
N VAL A 214 21.43 -13.26 -16.29
CA VAL A 214 20.18 -13.94 -15.91
C VAL A 214 20.24 -15.44 -16.20
N THR A 215 19.97 -16.25 -15.17
CA THR A 215 19.83 -17.70 -15.28
C THR A 215 18.46 -18.16 -14.75
N TYR A 216 17.97 -19.29 -15.26
CA TYR A 216 16.73 -19.89 -14.80
C TYR A 216 17.03 -21.29 -14.24
N ASP A 217 16.63 -21.52 -13.00
CA ASP A 217 16.60 -22.84 -12.39
C ASP A 217 15.20 -23.43 -12.53
N ALA A 218 15.09 -24.47 -13.34
CA ALA A 218 13.82 -25.14 -13.60
C ALA A 218 13.30 -25.95 -12.40
N ALA A 219 14.18 -26.43 -11.52
CA ALA A 219 13.79 -27.25 -10.36
C ALA A 219 13.13 -26.38 -9.28
N SER A 220 13.75 -25.24 -8.98
CA SER A 220 13.22 -24.26 -8.02
C SER A 220 12.29 -23.23 -8.65
N LYS A 221 12.07 -23.28 -9.97
CA LYS A 221 11.33 -22.26 -10.75
C LYS A 221 11.82 -20.83 -10.46
N THR A 222 13.13 -20.67 -10.26
CA THR A 222 13.73 -19.40 -9.84
C THR A 222 14.49 -18.76 -10.99
N VAL A 223 14.28 -17.45 -11.19
CA VAL A 223 15.13 -16.64 -12.06
C VAL A 223 16.20 -15.95 -11.20
N ASN A 224 17.47 -16.28 -11.43
CA ASN A 224 18.59 -15.61 -10.76
C ASN A 224 19.11 -14.47 -11.63
N VAL A 225 19.22 -13.28 -11.05
CA VAL A 225 19.81 -12.10 -11.68
C VAL A 225 21.04 -11.71 -10.89
N VAL A 226 22.22 -11.79 -11.50
CA VAL A 226 23.51 -11.52 -10.85
C VAL A 226 24.19 -10.38 -11.59
N LYS A 227 24.55 -9.32 -10.86
CA LYS A 227 25.34 -8.21 -11.39
C LYS A 227 26.77 -8.34 -10.86
N GLU A 228 27.74 -8.37 -11.75
CA GLU A 228 29.17 -8.33 -11.41
C GLU A 228 29.59 -6.90 -11.01
#